data_AF-A0A6J4J8N5-F1
#
_entry.id   AF-A0A6J4J8N5-F1
#
_cell.length_a   1.000
_cell.length_b   1.000
_cell.length_c   1.000
_cell.angle_alpha   90.00
_cell.angle_beta   90.00
_cell.angle_gamma   90.00
#
_symmetry.space_group_name_H-M   'P 1'
#
loop_
_entity.id
_entity.type
_entity.pdbx_description
1 polymer ?
#
loop_
_entity_poly.entity_id
_entity_poly.type
_entity_poly.pdbx_seq_one_letter_code
_entity_poly.pdbx_strand_id
1 'polypeptide(L)'
;MTKDRWEDEDLEAQVRRVVQGVVRLANSDEASRILGVDGTLEDEIEVGFVAEPLQWIANEIASALRQADTEEEEAEEEAEEDAEVSGSASLSTVVALVRLYRVLTGVPLGESELADAVLEYLRDEG
;
A
#
# COMPACT_ATOMS: atom_id res chain seq x y z
N MET A 1 5.11 19.12 -11.89
CA MET A 1 5.69 17.86 -12.38
C MET A 1 4.56 17.14 -13.11
N THR A 2 4.84 16.72 -14.32
CA THR A 2 3.89 16.37 -15.38
C THR A 2 3.07 15.11 -15.06
N LYS A 3 1.74 15.26 -15.16
CA LYS A 3 0.72 14.22 -14.98
C LYS A 3 0.78 13.13 -16.07
N ASP A 4 1.36 13.45 -17.23
CA ASP A 4 1.54 12.55 -18.41
C ASP A 4 2.38 11.28 -18.18
N ARG A 5 3.03 11.10 -17.02
CA ARG A 5 4.00 10.01 -16.85
C ARG A 5 3.44 8.78 -16.13
N TRP A 6 2.22 8.86 -15.62
CA TRP A 6 1.60 7.78 -14.87
C TRP A 6 0.74 6.90 -15.78
N GLU A 7 -0.08 7.50 -16.65
CA GLU A 7 -0.94 6.80 -17.60
C GLU A 7 -0.18 6.00 -18.70
N ASP A 8 1.03 6.44 -19.07
CA ASP A 8 1.84 5.83 -20.14
C ASP A 8 2.76 4.68 -19.67
N GLU A 9 2.76 4.37 -18.37
CA GLU A 9 3.69 3.38 -17.81
C GLU A 9 3.04 2.01 -17.63
N ASP A 10 3.78 0.95 -17.97
CA ASP A 10 3.38 -0.44 -17.74
C ASP A 10 3.06 -0.68 -16.25
N LEU A 11 1.92 -1.33 -15.95
CA LEU A 11 1.42 -1.58 -14.60
C LEU A 11 2.49 -2.21 -13.69
N GLU A 12 3.28 -3.14 -14.24
CA GLU A 12 4.38 -3.75 -13.50
C GLU A 12 5.44 -2.74 -13.06
N ALA A 13 5.81 -1.80 -13.93
CA ALA A 13 6.76 -0.75 -13.59
C ALA A 13 6.20 0.23 -12.56
N GLN A 14 4.90 0.54 -12.63
CA GLN A 14 4.22 1.37 -11.64
C GLN A 14 4.23 0.71 -10.26
N VAL A 15 3.78 -0.55 -10.16
CA VAL A 15 3.75 -1.30 -8.89
C VAL A 15 5.15 -1.39 -8.29
N ARG A 16 6.15 -1.75 -9.09
CA ARG A 16 7.54 -1.83 -8.61
C ARG A 16 8.03 -0.50 -8.06
N ARG A 17 7.68 0.63 -8.68
CA ARG A 17 8.05 1.96 -8.16
C ARG A 17 7.37 2.26 -6.83
N VAL A 18 6.07 2.01 -6.73
CA VAL A 18 5.29 2.28 -5.51
C VAL A 18 5.82 1.44 -4.35
N VAL A 19 5.98 0.13 -4.57
CA VAL A 19 6.51 -0.80 -3.58
C VAL A 19 7.93 -0.41 -3.15
N GLN A 20 8.80 -0.02 -4.08
CA GLN A 20 10.13 0.47 -3.75
C GLN A 20 10.06 1.72 -2.86
N GLY A 21 9.14 2.65 -3.15
CA GLY A 21 8.90 3.83 -2.32
C GLY A 21 8.49 3.45 -0.90
N VAL A 22 7.50 2.57 -0.76
CA VAL A 22 6.99 2.09 0.53
C VAL A 22 8.09 1.40 1.34
N VAL A 23 8.81 0.45 0.75
CA VAL A 23 9.89 -0.28 1.43
C VAL A 23 11.02 0.65 1.85
N ARG A 24 11.36 1.64 1.02
CA ARG A 24 12.36 2.66 1.36
C ARG A 24 11.93 3.52 2.53
N LEU A 25 10.65 3.93 2.59
CA LEU A 25 10.10 4.69 3.70
C LEU A 25 10.09 3.86 5.00
N ALA A 26 9.66 2.61 4.92
CA ALA A 26 9.65 1.69 6.06
C ALA A 26 11.05 1.44 6.65
N ASN A 27 12.08 1.42 5.80
CA ASN A 27 13.47 1.26 6.21
C ASN A 27 14.15 2.57 6.66
N SER A 28 13.48 3.71 6.58
CA SER A 28 13.98 5.01 7.02
C SER A 28 13.34 5.42 8.34
N ASP A 29 14.13 5.47 9.42
CA ASP A 29 13.63 5.89 10.74
C ASP A 29 13.24 7.37 10.78
N GLU A 30 13.85 8.21 9.94
CA GLU A 30 13.46 9.61 9.79
C GLU A 30 12.12 9.73 9.07
N ALA A 31 11.92 9.00 7.97
CA ALA A 31 10.64 8.98 7.26
C ALA A 31 9.53 8.42 8.15
N SER A 32 9.82 7.36 8.90
CA SER A 32 8.87 6.74 9.83
C SER A 32 8.47 7.70 10.96
N ARG A 33 9.42 8.49 11.48
CA ARG A 33 9.12 9.57 12.44
C ARG A 33 8.25 10.67 11.84
N ILE A 34 8.55 11.09 10.60
CA ILE A 34 7.75 12.11 9.89
C ILE A 34 6.32 11.60 9.67
N LEU A 35 6.15 10.31 9.36
CA LEU A 35 4.87 9.66 9.16
C LEU A 35 4.15 9.26 10.46
N GLY A 36 4.79 9.44 11.63
CA GLY A 36 4.21 9.09 12.93
C GLY A 36 4.10 7.58 13.20
N VAL A 37 4.92 6.76 12.53
CA VAL A 37 4.90 5.29 12.60
C VAL A 37 6.14 4.71 13.29
N ASP A 38 6.75 5.48 14.18
CA ASP A 38 7.90 5.09 15.00
C ASP A 38 7.52 4.37 16.31
N GLY A 39 6.22 4.28 16.63
CA GLY A 39 5.65 3.61 17.81
C GLY A 39 4.97 2.26 17.54
N THR A 40 4.22 1.78 18.54
CA THR A 40 3.35 0.59 18.43
C THR A 40 2.06 0.96 17.69
N LEU A 41 1.63 0.13 16.73
CA LEU A 41 0.29 0.17 16.16
C LEU A 41 -0.69 -0.33 17.23
N GLU A 42 -1.01 0.53 18.19
CA GLU A 42 -2.02 0.24 19.20
C GLU A 42 -3.39 0.42 18.55
N ASP A 43 -4.11 -0.70 18.36
CA ASP A 43 -5.52 -0.81 17.96
C ASP A 43 -5.87 -0.87 16.45
N GLU A 44 -4.90 -0.80 15.53
CA GLU A 44 -5.19 -0.78 14.07
C GLU A 44 -4.96 -2.12 13.33
N ILE A 45 -4.55 -3.19 14.02
CA ILE A 45 -4.13 -4.43 13.35
C ILE A 45 -5.07 -5.59 13.65
N GLU A 46 -5.69 -6.09 12.59
CA GLU A 46 -6.48 -7.30 12.64
C GLU A 46 -5.60 -8.55 12.88
N VAL A 47 -6.13 -9.51 13.65
CA VAL A 47 -5.43 -10.78 13.92
C VAL A 47 -5.09 -11.54 12.62
N GLY A 48 -5.88 -11.33 11.55
CA GLY A 48 -5.62 -11.90 10.22
C GLY A 48 -4.25 -11.52 9.65
N PHE A 49 -3.76 -10.31 9.94
CA PHE A 49 -2.44 -9.87 9.54
C PHE A 49 -1.33 -10.81 10.03
N VAL A 50 -1.43 -11.32 11.27
CA VAL A 50 -0.38 -12.17 11.86
C VAL A 50 -0.28 -13.53 11.15
N ALA A 51 -1.38 -14.02 10.60
CA ALA A 51 -1.41 -15.30 9.88
C ALA A 51 -0.73 -15.19 8.50
N GLU A 52 -1.05 -14.14 7.75
CA GLU A 52 -0.60 -13.96 6.36
C GLU A 52 -0.18 -12.49 6.08
N PRO A 53 0.91 -12.00 6.70
CA PRO A 53 1.23 -10.56 6.72
C PRO A 53 1.65 -10.03 5.35
N LEU A 54 2.31 -10.84 4.52
CA LEU A 54 2.67 -10.46 3.15
C LEU A 54 1.42 -10.22 2.29
N GLN A 55 0.47 -11.17 2.35
CA GLN A 55 -0.77 -11.11 1.60
C GLN A 55 -1.63 -9.92 2.03
N TRP A 56 -1.68 -9.65 3.33
CA TRP A 56 -2.35 -8.47 3.86
C TRP A 56 -1.78 -7.17 3.29
N ILE A 57 -0.45 -6.98 3.39
CA ILE A 57 0.22 -5.77 2.87
C ILE A 57 0.01 -5.64 1.36
N ALA A 58 0.14 -6.75 0.63
CA ALA A 58 -0.04 -6.75 -0.81
C ALA A 58 -1.47 -6.35 -1.22
N ASN A 59 -2.48 -6.88 -0.52
CA ASN A 59 -3.87 -6.54 -0.74
C ASN A 59 -4.17 -5.06 -0.43
N GLU A 60 -3.62 -4.51 0.65
CA GLU A 60 -3.78 -3.09 0.99
C GLU A 60 -3.20 -2.17 -0.09
N ILE A 61 -1.99 -2.50 -0.57
CA ILE A 61 -1.35 -1.73 -1.65
C ILE A 61 -2.14 -1.87 -2.95
N ALA A 62 -2.56 -3.08 -3.31
CA ALA A 62 -3.35 -3.32 -4.51
C ALA A 62 -4.69 -2.56 -4.48
N SER A 63 -5.37 -2.58 -3.33
CA SER A 63 -6.64 -1.86 -3.13
C SER A 63 -6.45 -0.34 -3.20
N ALA A 64 -5.40 0.20 -2.60
CA ALA A 64 -5.06 1.61 -2.71
C ALA A 64 -4.73 2.04 -4.15
N LEU A 65 -4.04 1.20 -4.92
CA LEU A 65 -3.75 1.48 -6.33
C LEU A 65 -5.02 1.48 -7.19
N ARG A 66 -5.92 0.51 -6.99
CA ARG A 66 -7.21 0.47 -7.70
C ARG A 66 -8.09 1.68 -7.41
N GLN A 67 -8.12 2.14 -6.16
CA GLN A 67 -8.85 3.34 -5.81
C GLN A 67 -8.25 4.59 -6.45
N ALA A 68 -6.92 4.70 -6.50
CA ALA A 68 -6.27 5.81 -7.21
C ALA A 68 -6.64 5.84 -8.71
N ASP A 69 -6.78 4.68 -9.34
CA ASP A 69 -7.22 4.57 -10.73
C ASP A 69 -8.73 4.87 -10.89
N THR A 70 -9.57 4.49 -9.91
CA THR A 70 -11.04 4.66 -9.96
C THR A 70 -11.49 6.07 -9.57
N GLU A 71 -10.86 6.69 -8.57
CA GLU A 71 -11.12 8.09 -8.17
C GLU A 71 -10.72 9.08 -9.28
N GLU A 72 -9.84 8.70 -10.22
CA GLU A 72 -9.59 9.49 -11.44
C GLU A 72 -10.74 9.41 -12.47
N GLU A 73 -11.56 8.34 -12.46
CA GLU A 73 -12.76 8.21 -13.30
C GLU A 73 -14.01 8.80 -12.64
N GLU A 74 -14.16 8.71 -11.32
CA GLU A 74 -15.32 9.20 -10.56
C GLU A 74 -15.22 10.69 -10.17
N ALA A 75 -14.08 11.36 -10.36
CA ALA A 75 -13.96 12.81 -10.15
C ALA A 75 -14.81 13.67 -11.12
N GLU A 76 -15.43 13.07 -12.14
CA GLU A 76 -16.40 13.74 -13.02
C GLU A 76 -17.87 13.58 -12.58
N GLU A 77 -18.22 12.64 -11.69
CA GLU A 77 -19.59 12.41 -11.24
C GLU A 77 -19.65 12.11 -9.73
N GLU A 78 -20.39 12.93 -8.98
CA GLU A 78 -20.86 12.67 -7.60
C GLU A 78 -19.97 13.15 -6.44
N ALA A 79 -19.95 14.49 -6.28
CA ALA A 79 -20.17 15.03 -4.95
C ALA A 79 -21.64 14.75 -4.56
N GLU A 80 -21.86 14.10 -3.42
CA GLU A 80 -23.16 13.79 -2.78
C GLU A 80 -23.69 12.35 -2.96
N GLU A 81 -23.07 11.35 -2.29
CA GLU A 81 -23.82 10.36 -1.49
C GLU A 81 -22.85 9.53 -0.61
N ASP A 82 -22.89 9.77 0.70
CA ASP A 82 -22.51 8.88 1.80
C ASP A 82 -21.45 7.77 1.53
N ALA A 83 -20.17 8.14 1.48
CA ALA A 83 -19.06 7.17 1.47
C ALA A 83 -18.68 6.71 2.90
N GLU A 84 -19.51 5.87 3.51
CA GLU A 84 -19.01 4.78 4.37
C GLU A 84 -18.74 3.55 3.48
N VAL A 85 -17.82 3.65 2.50
CA VAL A 85 -17.51 2.54 1.59
C VAL A 85 -16.02 2.52 1.27
N SER A 86 -15.36 1.45 1.77
CA SER A 86 -14.04 0.92 1.39
C SER A 86 -12.81 1.79 1.65
N GLY A 87 -12.26 1.72 2.88
CA GLY A 87 -11.02 2.38 3.26
C GLY A 87 -9.78 1.78 2.59
N SER A 88 -9.13 2.50 1.68
CA SER A 88 -7.72 2.25 1.39
C SER A 88 -6.88 2.58 2.61
N ALA A 89 -5.92 1.71 2.93
CA ALA A 89 -4.94 2.01 3.94
C ALA A 89 -4.12 3.26 3.56
N SER A 90 -4.01 4.20 4.49
CA SER A 90 -3.16 5.38 4.33
C SER A 90 -1.69 4.98 4.10
N LEU A 91 -0.87 5.85 3.49
CA LEU A 91 0.57 5.60 3.32
C LEU A 91 1.26 5.29 4.66
N SER A 92 0.89 5.99 5.73
CA SER A 92 1.38 5.70 7.09
C SER A 92 1.02 4.28 7.52
N THR A 93 -0.23 3.84 7.31
CA THR A 93 -0.68 2.49 7.64
C THR A 93 0.14 1.44 6.88
N VAL A 94 0.27 1.58 5.55
CA VAL A 94 1.04 0.63 4.72
C VAL A 94 2.51 0.56 5.17
N VAL A 95 3.14 1.70 5.43
CA VAL A 95 4.53 1.76 5.91
C VAL A 95 4.66 1.07 7.28
N ALA A 96 3.70 1.28 8.18
CA ALA A 96 3.69 0.66 9.49
C ALA A 96 3.50 -0.87 9.42
N LEU A 97 2.64 -1.36 8.52
CA LEU A 97 2.46 -2.80 8.27
C LEU A 97 3.75 -3.45 7.76
N VAL A 98 4.47 -2.81 6.82
CA VAL A 98 5.77 -3.30 6.33
C VAL A 98 6.82 -3.34 7.46
N ARG A 99 6.83 -2.35 8.35
CA ARG A 99 7.69 -2.38 9.54
C ARG A 99 7.31 -3.52 10.49
N LEU A 100 6.02 -3.76 10.69
CA LEU A 100 5.55 -4.85 11.54
C LEU A 100 5.88 -6.22 10.95
N TYR A 101 5.79 -6.41 9.63
CA TYR A 101 6.24 -7.64 8.97
C TYR A 101 7.66 -8.00 9.38
N ARG A 102 8.57 -7.02 9.38
CA ARG A 102 9.96 -7.21 9.81
C ARG A 102 10.06 -7.60 11.29
N VAL A 103 9.23 -7.03 12.15
CA VAL A 103 9.19 -7.37 13.58
C VAL A 103 8.69 -8.81 13.79
N LEU A 104 7.66 -9.23 13.05
CA LEU A 104 7.06 -10.56 13.17
C LEU A 104 7.95 -11.67 12.60
N THR A 105 8.51 -11.45 11.41
CA THR A 105 9.29 -12.47 10.68
C THR A 105 10.77 -12.45 11.03
N GLY A 106 11.25 -11.35 11.63
CA GLY A 106 12.68 -11.11 11.89
C GLY A 106 13.49 -10.76 10.64
N VAL A 107 12.86 -10.65 9.47
CA VAL A 107 13.53 -10.42 8.18
C VAL A 107 12.87 -9.21 7.47
N PRO A 108 13.65 -8.29 6.87
CA PRO A 108 13.07 -7.23 6.06
C PRO A 108 12.30 -7.79 4.86
N LEU A 109 11.14 -7.23 4.58
CA LEU A 109 10.37 -7.58 3.39
C LEU A 109 11.10 -7.09 2.13
N GLY A 110 11.30 -7.99 1.15
CA GLY A 110 11.97 -7.67 -0.10
C GLY A 110 11.10 -6.87 -1.06
N GLU A 111 11.68 -5.89 -1.76
CA GLU A 111 10.97 -5.09 -2.77
C GLU A 111 10.35 -5.97 -3.87
N SER A 112 11.10 -6.94 -4.39
CA SER A 112 10.60 -7.83 -5.45
C SER A 112 9.49 -8.75 -4.97
N GLU A 113 9.63 -9.34 -3.78
CA GLU A 113 8.64 -10.23 -3.19
C GLU A 113 7.30 -9.53 -2.97
N LEU A 114 7.34 -8.31 -2.39
CA LEU A 114 6.12 -7.52 -2.20
C LEU A 114 5.52 -7.06 -3.53
N ALA A 115 6.34 -6.62 -4.49
CA ALA A 115 5.83 -6.19 -5.79
C ALA A 115 5.17 -7.33 -6.57
N ASP A 116 5.75 -8.52 -6.54
CA ASP A 116 5.19 -9.68 -7.23
C ASP A 116 3.86 -10.11 -6.57
N ALA A 117 3.77 -10.07 -5.23
CA ALA A 117 2.52 -10.33 -4.51
C ALA A 117 1.43 -9.28 -4.81
N VAL A 118 1.77 -7.98 -4.85
CA VAL A 118 0.82 -6.92 -5.23
C VAL A 118 0.30 -7.13 -6.66
N LEU A 119 1.19 -7.52 -7.59
CA LEU A 119 0.80 -7.81 -8.97
C LEU A 119 -0.12 -9.03 -9.08
N GLU A 120 0.06 -10.04 -8.22
CA GLU A 120 -0.86 -11.19 -8.14
C GLU A 120 -2.27 -10.72 -7.78
N TYR A 121 -2.43 -9.91 -6.73
CA TYR A 121 -3.73 -9.34 -6.34
C TYR A 121 -4.38 -8.48 -7.44
N LEU A 122 -3.58 -7.65 -8.13
CA LEU A 122 -4.09 -6.81 -9.22
C LEU A 122 -4.49 -7.62 -10.46
N ARG A 123 -3.92 -8.83 -10.66
CA ARG A 123 -4.20 -9.69 -11.82
C ARG A 123 -5.31 -10.71 -11.55
N ASP A 124 -5.40 -11.25 -10.34
CA ASP A 124 -6.37 -12.31 -9.98
C ASP A 124 -7.80 -11.78 -9.76
N GLU A 125 -7.96 -10.47 -9.53
CA GLU A 125 -9.26 -9.81 -9.38
C GLU A 125 -9.69 -9.00 -10.61
N GLY A 126 -9.07 -9.24 -11.77
CA GLY A 126 -9.38 -8.62 -13.07
C GLY A 126 -10.05 -9.53 -14.09
#